data_AF-A0A6M3K0T5-F1
#
_entry.id   AF-A0A6M3K0T5-F1
#
_cell.length_a   1.000
_cell.length_b   1.000
_cell.length_c   1.000
_cell.angle_alpha   90.00
_cell.angle_beta   90.00
_cell.angle_gamma   90.00
#
_symmetry.space_group_name_H-M   'P 1'
#
loop_
_entity.id
_entity.type
_entity.pdbx_description
1 polymer ?
#
loop_
_entity_poly.entity_id
_entity_poly.type
_entity_poly.pdbx_seq_one_letter_code
_entity_poly.pdbx_strand_id
1 'polypeptide(L)' 'MPAPPHKGETQDSFISRCMSHLITKEGKSKDQAAGQCFGMYKQAHKINTKASKALRKARHT' A
#
# COMPACT_ATOMS: atom_id res chain seq x y z
N MET A 1 0.44 -9.65 -8.39
CA MET A 1 0.32 -8.82 -7.18
C MET A 1 0.85 -7.42 -7.46
N PRO A 2 0.08 -6.37 -7.17
CA PRO A 2 0.51 -4.98 -7.36
C PRO A 2 1.71 -4.67 -6.47
N ALA A 3 2.66 -3.89 -7.01
CA ALA A 3 3.82 -3.42 -6.24
C ALA A 3 3.35 -2.65 -4.99
N PRO A 4 4.09 -2.71 -3.86
CA PRO A 4 3.77 -1.92 -2.67
C PRO A 4 3.77 -0.41 -2.97
N PRO A 5 3.08 0.40 -2.15
CA PRO A 5 3.05 1.85 -2.35
C PRO A 5 4.45 2.44 -2.26
N HIS A 6 4.74 3.41 -3.13
CA HIS A 6 6.02 4.10 -3.13
C HIS A 6 6.13 5.03 -1.91
N LYS A 7 7.35 5.38 -1.52
CA LYS A 7 7.59 6.27 -0.39
C LYS A 7 7.02 7.66 -0.68
N GLY A 8 6.04 8.08 0.13
CA GLY A 8 5.35 9.36 -0.06
C GLY A 8 4.28 9.35 -1.16
N GLU A 9 3.96 8.18 -1.75
CA GLU A 9 2.83 8.05 -2.65
C GLU A 9 1.52 8.32 -1.92
N THR A 10 0.60 9.01 -2.58
CA THR A 10 -0.72 9.25 -2.04
C THR A 10 -1.58 8.00 -2.17
N GLN A 11 -2.56 7.87 -1.27
CA GLN A 11 -3.50 6.75 -1.28
C GLN A 11 -4.19 6.60 -2.64
N ASP A 12 -4.66 7.72 -3.20
CA ASP A 12 -5.38 7.74 -4.47
C ASP A 12 -4.52 7.22 -5.63
N SER A 13 -3.27 7.71 -5.72
CA SER A 13 -2.33 7.28 -6.76
C SER A 13 -2.02 5.79 -6.68
N PHE A 14 -1.79 5.27 -5.46
CA PHE A 14 -1.58 3.84 -5.25
C PHE A 14 -2.81 3.01 -5.63
N ILE A 15 -4.00 3.41 -5.18
CA ILE A 15 -5.24 2.67 -5.41
C ILE A 15 -5.56 2.61 -6.90
N SER A 16 -5.38 3.71 -7.63
CA SER A 16 -5.60 3.76 -9.09
C SER A 16 -4.74 2.72 -9.83
N ARG A 17 -3.43 2.68 -9.53
CA ARG A 17 -2.51 1.69 -10.14
C ARG A 17 -2.84 0.26 -9.72
N CYS A 18 -3.13 0.05 -8.44
CA CYS A 18 -3.45 -1.25 -7.88
C CYS A 18 -4.74 -1.83 -8.47
N MET A 19 -5.82 -1.03 -8.54
CA MET A 19 -7.09 -1.45 -9.13
C MET A 19 -6.94 -1.76 -10.61
N SER A 20 -6.25 -0.92 -11.36
CA SER A 20 -5.99 -1.16 -12.79
C SER A 20 -5.29 -2.51 -13.00
N HIS A 21 -4.26 -2.83 -12.22
CA HIS A 21 -3.58 -4.12 -12.29
C HIS A 21 -4.51 -5.29 -11.94
N LEU A 22 -5.24 -5.22 -10.82
CA LEU A 22 -6.09 -6.32 -10.37
C LEU A 22 -7.26 -6.59 -11.32
N ILE A 23 -7.85 -5.55 -11.90
CA ILE A 23 -8.96 -5.69 -12.85
C ILE A 23 -8.44 -6.21 -14.20
N THR A 24 -7.37 -5.61 -14.73
CA THR A 24 -6.90 -5.92 -16.09
C THR A 24 -6.04 -7.18 -16.19
N LYS A 25 -5.30 -7.53 -15.13
CA LYS A 25 -4.36 -8.66 -15.12
C LYS A 25 -4.86 -9.86 -14.33
N GLU A 26 -5.59 -9.64 -13.24
CA GLU A 26 -6.13 -10.73 -12.41
C GLU A 26 -7.64 -10.95 -12.62
N GLY A 27 -8.31 -10.14 -13.45
CA GLY A 27 -9.74 -10.30 -13.76
C GLY A 27 -10.66 -10.04 -12.56
N LYS A 28 -10.18 -9.33 -11.54
CA LYS A 28 -10.97 -9.06 -10.32
C LYS A 28 -12.06 -8.03 -10.58
N SER A 29 -13.19 -8.21 -9.89
CA SER A 29 -14.23 -7.19 -9.83
C SER A 29 -13.70 -5.93 -9.15
N LYS A 30 -14.26 -4.77 -9.49
CA LYS A 30 -13.91 -3.47 -8.91
C LYS A 30 -13.97 -3.48 -7.38
N ASP A 31 -14.99 -4.11 -6.81
CA ASP A 31 -15.17 -4.19 -5.35
C ASP A 31 -14.05 -4.99 -4.68
N GLN A 32 -13.75 -6.16 -5.24
CA GLN A 32 -12.69 -7.04 -4.75
C GLN A 32 -11.31 -6.39 -4.87
N ALA A 33 -11.07 -5.71 -5.99
CA ALA A 33 -9.85 -4.95 -6.23
C ALA A 33 -9.72 -3.79 -5.23
N ALA A 34 -10.79 -3.02 -5.02
CA ALA A 34 -10.80 -1.92 -4.07
C ALA A 34 -10.45 -2.40 -2.66
N GLY A 35 -11.17 -3.39 -2.12
CA GLY A 35 -10.91 -3.93 -0.78
C GLY A 35 -9.46 -4.38 -0.58
N GLN A 36 -8.90 -5.07 -1.58
CA GLN A 36 -7.50 -5.50 -1.54
C GLN A 36 -6.53 -4.32 -1.56
N CYS A 37 -6.73 -3.34 -2.45
CA CYS A 37 -5.86 -2.17 -2.58
C CYS A 37 -5.89 -1.30 -1.31
N PHE A 38 -7.07 -1.02 -0.75
CA PHE A 38 -7.18 -0.28 0.51
C PHE A 38 -6.49 -1.01 1.67
N GLY A 39 -6.63 -2.34 1.74
CA GLY A 39 -5.98 -3.17 2.75
C GLY A 39 -4.45 -3.13 2.65
N MET A 40 -3.91 -3.24 1.43
CA MET A 40 -2.47 -3.18 1.16
C MET A 40 -1.88 -1.81 1.52
N TYR A 41 -2.52 -0.72 1.10
CA TYR A 41 -2.08 0.64 1.42
C TYR A 41 -2.05 0.88 2.92
N LYS A 42 -3.12 0.51 3.63
CA LYS A 42 -3.18 0.63 5.10
C LYS A 42 -2.10 -0.19 5.81
N GLN A 43 -1.85 -1.43 5.37
CA GLN A 43 -0.77 -2.24 5.94
C GLN A 43 0.59 -1.61 5.71
N ALA A 44 0.88 -1.18 4.48
CA ALA A 44 2.15 -0.53 4.15
C ALA A 44 2.37 0.76 4.95
N HIS A 45 1.33 1.58 5.16
CA HIS A 45 1.41 2.80 5.96
C HIS A 45 1.57 2.54 7.46
N LYS A 46 0.92 1.48 7.99
CA LYS A 46 1.12 1.02 9.37
C LYS A 46 2.54 0.48 9.59
N ILE A 47 3.11 -0.21 8.60
CA ILE A 47 4.49 -0.68 8.64
C ILE A 47 5.44 0.52 8.52
N ASN A 48 5.16 1.50 7.66
CA ASN A 48 6.00 2.69 7.51
C ASN A 48 6.05 3.52 8.80
N THR A 49 4.93 3.65 9.53
CA THR A 49 4.91 4.32 10.85
C THR A 49 5.66 3.54 11.93
N LYS A 50 5.56 2.21 11.95
CA LYS A 50 6.35 1.38 12.90
C LYS A 50 7.85 1.33 12.56
N ALA A 51 8.21 1.22 11.28
CA ALA A 51 9.59 1.28 10.80
C ALA A 51 10.21 2.67 11.06
N SER A 52 9.45 3.75 10.87
CA SER A 52 9.88 5.11 11.22
C SER A 52 10.07 5.29 12.73
N LYS A 53 9.28 4.60 13.57
CA LYS A 53 9.41 4.63 15.02
C LYS A 53 10.57 3.74 15.52
N ALA A 54 10.81 2.61 14.88
CA ALA A 54 11.93 1.71 15.17
C ALA A 54 13.28 2.34 14.79
N LEU A 55 13.36 3.02 13.63
CA LEU A 55 14.57 3.74 13.21
C LEU A 55 14.91 4.92 14.14
N ARG A 56 13.90 5.62 14.67
CA ARG A 56 14.13 6.69 15.67
C ARG A 56 14.61 6.15 17.03
N LYS A 57 14.24 4.92 17.42
CA LYS A 57 14.66 4.32 18.69
C LYS A 57 16.08 3.73 18.64
N ALA A 58 16.59 3.41 17.44
CA ALA A 58 17.95 2.90 17.24
C ALA A 58 19.03 4.01 17.15
N ARG A 59 18.66 5.30 17.19
CA ARG A 59 19.58 6.44 17.07
C ARG A 59 19.87 7.15 18.40
N HIS A 60 19.44 6.56 19.52
CA HIS A 60 19.58 7.10 20.88
C HIS A 60 20.02 6.02 21.89
N THR A 61 20.87 5.09 21.43
CA THR A 61 21.73 4.22 22.24
C THR A 61 23.11 4.26 21.62
#